data_AF-A0A662CDQ4-F1
#
_entry.id   AF-A0A662CDQ4-F1
#
_cell.length_a   1.000
_cell.length_b   1.000
_cell.length_c   1.000
_cell.angle_alpha   90.00
_cell.angle_beta   90.00
_cell.angle_gamma   90.00
#
_symmetry.space_group_name_H-M   'P 1'
#
loop_
_entity.id
_entity.type
_entity.pdbx_description
1 polymer ?
#
loop_
_entity_poly.entity_id
_entity_poly.type
_entity_poly.pdbx_seq_one_letter_code
_entity_poly.pdbx_strand_id
1 'polypeptide(L)' 'MSLEDILDRMVITSDLVETFDDQSVRCLACAHKCKLKPGQRGVCKIRFNQDGRLMVP' A
#
# COMPACT_ATOMS: atom_id res chain seq x y z
N MET A 1 14.73 1.17 15.80
CA MET A 1 14.03 0.16 15.00
C MET A 1 12.63 0.02 15.57
N SER A 2 11.63 0.47 14.82
CA SER A 2 10.22 0.46 15.20
C SER A 2 9.54 -0.84 14.75
N LEU A 3 8.32 -1.11 15.22
CA LEU A 3 7.50 -2.21 14.70
C LEU A 3 7.19 -2.02 13.21
N GLU A 4 6.97 -0.77 12.79
CA GLU A 4 6.72 -0.44 11.39
C GLU A 4 7.91 -0.82 10.50
N ASP A 5 9.15 -0.53 10.94
CA ASP A 5 10.37 -0.91 10.22
C ASP A 5 10.50 -2.43 10.03
N ILE A 6 9.97 -3.22 10.98
CA ILE A 6 10.00 -4.69 10.92
C ILE A 6 8.96 -5.20 9.93
N LEU A 7 7.73 -4.65 9.98
CA LEU A 7 6.63 -5.06 9.11
C LEU A 7 6.91 -4.69 7.64
N ASP A 8 7.49 -3.53 7.38
CA ASP A 8 7.91 -3.14 6.02
C ASP A 8 9.04 -4.04 5.48
N ARG A 9 9.76 -4.72 6.38
CA ARG A 9 10.63 -5.89 6.12
C ARG A 9 10.00 -6.99 5.27
N MET A 10 8.69 -7.15 5.41
CA MET A 10 7.95 -8.35 5.02
C MET A 10 6.94 -8.11 3.91
N VAL A 11 6.94 -6.92 3.29
CA VAL A 11 5.97 -6.60 2.24
C VAL A 11 6.53 -6.87 0.84
N ILE A 12 5.62 -7.15 -0.08
CA ILE A 12 5.86 -7.33 -1.51
C ILE A 12 4.89 -6.46 -2.32
N THR A 13 5.17 -6.30 -3.61
CA THR A 13 4.23 -5.67 -4.55
C THR A 13 3.04 -6.59 -4.83
N SER A 14 1.84 -6.01 -4.99
CA SER A 14 0.60 -6.75 -5.29
C SER A 14 -0.10 -6.25 -6.55
N ASP A 15 -0.71 -7.19 -7.28
CA ASP A 15 -1.60 -6.91 -8.42
C ASP A 15 -3.06 -6.66 -7.99
N LEU A 16 -3.40 -6.79 -6.71
CA LEU A 16 -4.73 -6.47 -6.17
C LEU A 16 -4.91 -4.95 -6.02
N VAL A 17 -4.81 -4.24 -7.14
CA VAL A 17 -4.70 -2.79 -7.19
C VAL A 17 -5.29 -2.24 -8.48
N GLU A 18 -5.90 -1.07 -8.37
CA GLU A 18 -6.21 -0.20 -9.51
C GLU A 18 -5.26 1.01 -9.45
N THR A 19 -4.56 1.30 -10.56
CA THR A 19 -3.56 2.38 -10.64
C THR A 19 -4.13 3.62 -11.35
N PHE A 20 -3.62 4.80 -11.00
CA PHE A 20 -3.99 6.08 -11.60
C PHE A 20 -2.75 6.84 -12.12
N ASP A 21 -2.96 7.80 -13.02
CA ASP A 21 -1.89 8.57 -13.67
C ASP A 21 -1.06 9.42 -12.70
N ASP A 22 -1.60 9.77 -11.53
CA ASP A 22 -0.93 10.54 -10.48
C ASP A 22 -0.08 9.66 -9.54
N GLN A 23 0.20 8.41 -9.93
CA GLN A 23 0.83 7.38 -9.10
C GLN A 23 0.04 7.04 -7.83
N SER A 24 -1.22 7.49 -7.70
CA SER A 24 -2.08 6.96 -6.66
C SER A 24 -2.53 5.55 -7.01
N VAL A 25 -2.89 4.79 -5.99
CA VAL A 25 -3.39 3.43 -6.13
C VAL A 25 -4.65 3.24 -5.31
N ARG A 26 -5.60 2.43 -5.78
CA ARG A 26 -6.71 1.93 -4.99
C ARG A 26 -6.43 0.49 -4.61
N CYS A 27 -6.27 0.25 -3.31
CA CYS A 27 -6.01 -1.08 -2.76
C CYS A 27 -7.26 -1.96 -2.86
N LEU A 28 -7.16 -3.12 -3.50
CA LEU A 28 -8.24 -4.11 -3.62
C LEU A 28 -8.02 -5.34 -2.72
N ALA A 29 -6.91 -5.39 -1.99
CA ALA A 29 -6.57 -6.49 -1.09
C ALA A 29 -7.40 -6.56 0.22
N CYS A 30 -8.30 -5.59 0.46
CA CYS A 30 -9.23 -5.61 1.59
C CYS A 30 -10.48 -4.75 1.34
N ALA A 31 -11.49 -4.91 2.18
CA ALA A 31 -12.78 -4.23 2.03
C ALA A 31 -12.73 -2.69 2.13
N HIS A 32 -11.67 -2.11 2.72
CA HIS A 32 -11.56 -0.65 2.89
C HIS A 32 -11.39 0.13 1.57
N LYS A 33 -10.90 -0.53 0.51
CA LYS A 33 -10.72 0.06 -0.82
C LYS A 33 -10.02 1.43 -0.81
N CYS A 34 -9.04 1.61 0.08
CA CYS A 34 -8.37 2.89 0.28
C CYS A 34 -7.74 3.38 -1.04
N LYS A 35 -7.94 4.65 -1.39
CA LYS A 35 -7.13 5.36 -2.39
C LYS A 35 -5.92 5.97 -1.70
N LEU A 36 -4.73 5.57 -2.10
CA LEU A 36 -3.45 5.91 -1.48
C LEU A 36 -2.61 6.72 -2.45
N LYS A 37 -2.24 7.94 -2.07
CA LYS A 37 -1.19 8.71 -2.76
C LYS A 37 0.18 8.05 -2.56
N PRO A 38 1.19 8.36 -3.39
CA PRO A 38 2.56 7.90 -3.16
C PRO A 38 3.01 8.18 -1.72
N GLY A 39 3.62 7.18 -1.07
CA GLY A 39 4.05 7.24 0.34
C GLY A 39 2.94 7.10 1.38
N GLN A 40 1.67 7.00 0.97
CA GLN A 40 0.55 6.92 1.90
C GLN A 40 0.24 5.48 2.31
N ARG A 41 -0.02 5.29 3.62
CA ARG A 41 -0.57 4.05 4.17
C ARG A 41 -2.10 4.05 4.20
N GLY A 42 -2.70 2.88 4.01
CA GLY A 42 -4.13 2.68 4.22
C GLY A 42 -4.54 2.70 5.68
N VAL A 43 -5.85 2.68 5.94
CA VAL A 43 -6.41 2.66 7.30
C VAL A 43 -5.99 1.42 8.09
N CYS A 44 -5.70 0.31 7.40
CA CYS A 44 -5.16 -0.92 7.99
C CYS A 44 -3.70 -0.81 8.48
N LYS A 45 -2.99 0.29 8.16
CA LYS A 45 -1.59 0.58 8.53
C LYS A 45 -0.51 -0.37 7.99
N ILE A 46 -0.87 -1.52 7.44
CA ILE A 46 0.09 -2.51 6.91
C ILE A 46 0.25 -2.47 5.39
N ARG A 47 -0.70 -1.87 4.66
CA ARG A 47 -0.64 -1.71 3.20
C ARG A 47 -0.39 -0.26 2.84
N PHE A 48 0.49 -0.03 1.88
CA PHE A 48 0.90 1.32 1.51
C PHE A 48 1.27 1.42 0.04
N ASN A 49 1.29 2.65 -0.47
CA ASN A 49 1.73 2.94 -1.83
C ASN A 49 3.22 3.35 -1.80
N GLN A 50 4.05 2.60 -2.50
CA GLN A 50 5.45 2.95 -2.75
C GLN A 50 5.63 3.23 -4.24
N ASP A 51 5.79 4.50 -4.60
CA ASP A 51 6.06 4.98 -5.97
C ASP A 51 5.08 4.42 -7.03
N GLY A 52 3.78 4.42 -6.71
CA GLY A 52 2.72 3.92 -7.59
C GLY A 52 2.48 2.41 -7.49
N ARG A 53 3.15 1.70 -6.59
CA ARG A 53 2.98 0.26 -6.36
C ARG A 53 2.36 0.00 -5.01
N LEU A 54 1.36 -0.88 -4.98
CA LEU A 54 0.75 -1.33 -3.73
C LEU A 54 1.65 -2.36 -3.05
N MET A 55 2.12 -2.02 -1.86
CA MET A 55 2.86 -2.92 -0.97
C MET A 55 1.89 -3.61 -0.01
N VAL A 56 1.98 -4.92 0.09
CA VAL A 56 1.15 -5.77 0.96
C VAL A 56 2.03 -6.81 1.68
N PRO A 57 1.64 -7.29 2.88
CA PRO A 57 2.25 -8.48 3.46
C PRO A 57 2.04 -9.73 2.61
#